data_AF-A0A2V8H9C9-F1
#
_entry.id   AF-A0A2V8H9C9-F1
#
_cell.length_a   1.000
_cell.length_b   1.000
_cell.length_c   1.000
_cell.angle_alpha   90.00
_cell.angle_beta   90.00
_cell.angle_gamma   90.00
#
_symmetry.space_group_name_H-M   'P 1'
#
loop_
_entity.id
_entity.type
_entity.pdbx_description
1 polymer ?
#
loop_
_entity_poly.entity_id
_entity_poly.type
_entity_poly.pdbx_seq_one_letter_code
_entity_poly.pdbx_strand_id
1 'polypeptide(L)'
;MRGFFTARIRCLRVNWIWPLALLALPGCALSAGGIAPPLTSNLDPGPEPSGVVFCQIEKPESRHCPADEQEIADLVDAGFTLAAGAEALIVKATGTKVLDYSKICDNGLPQVVEFEGPFPEGLPVCVDCSARVPDGASALDVCIAQCEDLTAPGVVPATAITFADCANRTSVAVNALEPTFCSGACSDAGAAFVYQRRIPDPVVWKNQVGVDDGGGSSTLTRSADNPTHMFDAGADSGDTVDTVNDTGNDAYVEFTASGPAATRVAGFSEGPGDTNTDYHQINFAISLFSEGCYYVFEKGAQVIGPYNNCSASGDFGTFGSTDKFRISLKDKFDGTAEVSYAKVTGSCSTNIECMPFYTSLTPAHYPLRVDTSFLEQGGQLGAVVLVRIR
;
A
#
# COMPACT_ATOMS: atom_id res chain seq x y z
N MET A 1 8.43 -46.62 82.62
CA MET A 1 7.71 -46.25 81.39
C MET A 1 6.96 -44.94 81.62
N ARG A 2 7.25 -43.95 80.76
CA ARG A 2 6.43 -42.82 80.26
C ARG A 2 5.29 -42.18 81.07
N GLY A 3 5.25 -40.83 81.04
CA GLY A 3 4.03 -40.01 80.93
C GLY A 3 3.86 -38.93 81.99
N PHE A 4 4.55 -37.79 81.90
CA PHE A 4 4.11 -36.46 81.40
C PHE A 4 3.13 -35.67 82.28
N PHE A 5 3.63 -34.51 82.77
CA PHE A 5 2.94 -33.49 83.56
C PHE A 5 2.28 -32.43 82.66
N THR A 6 1.06 -32.02 83.03
CA THR A 6 0.43 -30.77 82.60
C THR A 6 0.80 -29.63 83.55
N ALA A 7 1.25 -28.49 83.02
CA ALA A 7 1.48 -27.26 83.78
C ALA A 7 0.58 -26.13 83.27
N ARG A 8 0.05 -25.36 84.23
CA ARG A 8 -0.80 -24.18 84.03
C ARG A 8 0.03 -22.88 83.97
N ILE A 9 -0.31 -22.05 82.98
CA ILE A 9 -0.67 -20.62 83.04
C ILE A 9 0.30 -19.63 83.73
N ARG A 10 0.73 -18.59 82.98
CA ARG A 10 0.55 -17.17 83.37
C ARG A 10 0.73 -16.21 82.19
N CYS A 11 -0.18 -15.24 82.10
CA CYS A 11 -0.24 -14.17 81.11
C CYS A 11 0.77 -13.05 81.37
N LEU A 12 1.23 -12.40 80.30
CA LEU A 12 1.80 -11.05 80.29
C LEU A 12 1.07 -10.20 79.24
N ARG A 13 0.70 -8.97 79.61
CA ARG A 13 0.28 -7.90 78.71
C ARG A 13 1.52 -7.11 78.26
N VAL A 14 1.49 -6.56 77.05
CA VAL A 14 1.91 -5.19 76.62
C VAL A 14 2.34 -5.20 75.15
N ASN A 15 1.52 -4.52 74.34
CA ASN A 15 1.86 -3.70 73.16
C ASN A 15 3.21 -3.92 72.48
N TRP A 16 3.36 -4.92 71.58
CA TRP A 16 4.38 -4.92 70.51
C TRP A 16 4.22 -6.05 69.46
N ILE A 17 2.98 -6.44 69.09
CA ILE A 17 2.78 -7.58 68.16
C ILE A 17 2.44 -7.13 66.73
N TRP A 18 2.05 -5.87 66.51
CA TRP A 18 1.66 -5.41 65.17
C TRP A 18 2.79 -5.28 64.13
N PRO A 19 4.08 -5.01 64.45
CA PRO A 19 5.11 -4.95 63.41
C PRO A 19 5.57 -6.33 62.90
N LEU A 20 5.36 -7.39 63.68
CA LEU A 20 5.84 -8.74 63.36
C LEU A 20 4.79 -9.60 62.62
N ALA A 21 3.50 -9.25 62.72
CA ALA A 21 2.43 -9.93 61.98
C ALA A 21 2.40 -9.58 60.49
N LEU A 22 3.07 -8.49 60.06
CA LEU A 22 3.19 -8.11 58.65
C LEU A 22 4.44 -8.70 57.95
N LEU A 23 5.33 -9.37 58.68
CA LEU A 23 6.55 -10.00 58.14
C LEU A 23 6.41 -11.51 57.89
N ALA A 24 5.23 -12.09 58.15
CA ALA A 24 5.00 -13.53 58.07
C ALA A 24 3.71 -13.92 57.32
N LEU A 25 3.35 -13.17 56.28
CA LEU A 25 2.42 -13.64 55.26
C LEU A 25 3.22 -14.15 54.06
N PRO A 26 3.45 -15.47 53.94
CA PRO A 26 3.95 -16.05 52.70
C PRO A 26 2.80 -16.02 51.69
N GLY A 27 2.90 -15.20 50.64
CA GLY A 27 2.00 -15.31 49.50
C GLY A 27 1.45 -14.00 48.91
N CYS A 28 1.74 -12.83 49.46
CA CYS A 28 1.70 -11.62 48.64
C CYS A 28 2.99 -11.59 47.83
N ALA A 29 2.94 -12.15 46.62
CA ALA A 29 3.97 -11.96 45.61
C ALA A 29 4.11 -10.46 45.35
N LEU A 30 5.03 -9.81 46.06
CA LEU A 30 5.78 -8.71 45.48
C LEU A 30 6.40 -9.29 44.21
N SER A 31 5.82 -8.94 43.07
CA SER A 31 6.39 -9.17 41.75
C SER A 31 7.90 -8.99 41.83
N ALA A 32 8.65 -10.02 41.39
CA ALA A 32 10.09 -9.95 41.22
C ALA A 32 10.50 -8.96 40.09
N GLY A 33 9.54 -8.35 39.39
CA GLY A 33 9.75 -7.10 38.68
C GLY A 33 9.59 -5.95 39.66
N GLY A 34 10.69 -5.27 40.00
CA GLY A 34 10.65 -4.02 40.77
C GLY A 34 9.70 -2.99 40.14
N ILE A 35 9.49 -1.87 40.84
CA ILE A 35 8.78 -0.71 40.26
C ILE A 35 9.40 -0.45 38.90
N ALA A 36 8.61 -0.55 37.83
CA ALA A 36 9.11 -0.30 36.49
C ALA A 36 9.78 1.09 36.48
N PRO A 37 10.97 1.24 35.89
CA PRO A 37 11.59 2.55 35.78
C PRO A 37 10.59 3.52 35.13
N PRO A 38 10.60 4.81 35.52
CA PRO A 38 9.73 5.79 34.88
C PRO A 38 9.99 5.76 33.38
N LEU A 39 8.90 5.71 32.60
CA LEU A 39 8.98 5.74 31.14
C LEU A 39 9.71 7.02 30.71
N THR A 40 10.71 6.86 29.84
CA THR A 40 11.49 7.97 29.27
C THR A 40 11.00 8.38 27.88
N SER A 41 10.07 7.61 27.31
CA SER A 41 9.46 7.80 26.01
C SER A 41 7.99 7.38 26.05
N ASN A 42 7.17 7.99 25.20
CA ASN A 42 5.76 7.65 24.99
C ASN A 42 5.64 6.30 24.27
N LEU A 43 6.62 5.97 23.42
CA LEU A 43 6.81 4.65 22.85
C LEU A 43 8.02 3.94 23.47
N ASP A 44 7.81 2.79 24.10
CA ASP A 44 8.89 1.94 24.60
C ASP A 44 8.93 0.61 23.84
N PRO A 45 9.92 0.41 22.94
CA PRO A 45 10.06 -0.81 22.16
C PRO A 45 10.49 -2.02 23.00
N GLY A 46 10.75 -1.84 24.30
CA GLY A 46 11.21 -2.90 25.18
C GLY A 46 12.62 -3.42 24.82
N PRO A 47 13.11 -4.42 25.57
CA PRO A 47 14.44 -5.00 25.33
C PRO A 47 14.49 -5.93 24.12
N GLU A 48 13.35 -6.47 23.67
CA GLU A 48 13.26 -7.44 22.57
C GLU A 48 12.15 -7.03 21.58
N PRO A 49 12.31 -5.92 20.83
CA PRO A 49 11.33 -5.54 19.83
C PRO A 49 11.22 -6.61 18.75
N SER A 50 9.99 -6.95 18.39
CA SER A 50 9.69 -8.01 17.42
C SER A 50 8.87 -7.49 16.24
N GLY A 51 8.27 -6.32 16.36
CA GLY A 51 7.47 -5.70 15.32
C GLY A 51 8.05 -4.42 14.76
N VAL A 52 7.52 -3.99 13.63
CA VAL A 52 7.79 -2.69 13.01
C VAL A 52 6.49 -2.04 12.54
N VAL A 53 6.36 -0.76 12.82
CA VAL A 53 5.37 0.13 12.22
C VAL A 53 6.12 1.12 11.33
N PHE A 54 5.60 1.41 10.15
CA PHE A 54 6.20 2.40 9.27
C PHE A 54 5.36 3.67 9.30
N CYS A 55 5.97 4.74 9.78
CA CYS A 55 5.29 5.99 10.09
C CYS A 55 5.66 7.07 9.10
N GLN A 56 4.66 7.79 8.63
CA GLN A 56 4.82 8.99 7.84
C GLN A 56 4.58 10.18 8.76
N ILE A 57 5.67 10.82 9.21
CA ILE A 57 5.62 11.94 10.17
C ILE A 57 6.16 13.18 9.46
N GLU A 58 5.33 14.19 9.25
CA GLU A 58 5.78 15.46 8.68
C GLU A 58 6.66 16.20 9.69
N LYS A 59 7.72 16.84 9.22
CA LYS A 59 8.52 17.73 10.05
C LYS A 59 7.68 18.93 10.52
N PRO A 60 7.87 19.43 11.75
CA PRO A 60 7.18 20.64 12.21
C PRO A 60 7.41 21.81 11.26
N GLU A 61 6.34 22.52 10.91
CA GLU A 61 6.38 23.71 10.04
C GLU A 61 7.05 23.48 8.66
N SER A 62 7.11 22.23 8.18
CA SER A 62 7.77 21.90 6.91
C SER A 62 6.96 22.24 5.67
N ARG A 63 5.63 22.35 5.82
CA ARG A 63 4.73 22.67 4.72
C ARG A 63 4.95 24.10 4.24
N HIS A 64 5.28 24.25 2.97
CA HIS A 64 5.48 25.55 2.34
C HIS A 64 5.03 25.54 0.88
N CYS A 65 4.78 26.73 0.36
CA CYS A 65 4.60 26.91 -1.07
C CYS A 65 5.96 26.86 -1.77
N PRO A 66 6.08 26.17 -2.92
CA PRO A 66 7.31 26.09 -3.70
C PRO A 66 7.88 27.48 -3.95
N ALA A 67 9.21 27.61 -3.86
CA ALA A 67 9.86 28.89 -4.12
C ALA A 67 9.79 29.29 -5.60
N ASP A 68 9.81 28.31 -6.49
CA ASP A 68 9.73 28.45 -7.94
C ASP A 68 9.15 27.18 -8.61
N GLU A 69 8.90 27.27 -9.92
CA GLU A 69 8.42 26.14 -10.73
C GLU A 69 9.49 25.04 -10.88
N GLN A 70 10.77 25.33 -10.64
CA GLN A 70 11.84 24.34 -10.77
C GLN A 70 11.80 23.34 -9.61
N GLU A 71 11.52 23.78 -8.38
CA GLU A 71 11.32 22.86 -7.24
C GLU A 71 10.16 21.89 -7.51
N ILE A 72 9.09 22.35 -8.18
CA ILE A 72 7.99 21.48 -8.61
C ILE A 72 8.47 20.50 -9.67
N ALA A 73 9.12 20.98 -10.72
CA ALA A 73 9.61 20.14 -11.81
C ALA A 73 10.57 19.05 -11.31
N ASP A 74 11.51 19.39 -10.43
CA ASP A 74 12.48 18.44 -9.85
C ASP A 74 11.78 17.33 -9.05
N LEU A 75 10.73 17.66 -8.29
CA LEU A 75 9.95 16.69 -7.52
C LEU A 75 9.03 15.84 -8.42
N VAL A 76 8.44 16.44 -9.46
CA VAL A 76 7.62 15.72 -10.45
C VAL A 76 8.46 14.74 -11.27
N ASP A 77 9.62 15.19 -11.78
CA ASP A 77 10.54 14.35 -12.57
C ASP A 77 11.12 13.20 -11.73
N ALA A 78 11.27 13.40 -10.42
CA ALA A 78 11.64 12.36 -9.47
C ALA A 78 10.46 11.46 -9.04
N GLY A 79 9.23 11.81 -9.42
CA GLY A 79 7.99 11.15 -9.03
C GLY A 79 7.70 11.20 -7.52
N PHE A 80 8.14 12.25 -6.85
CA PHE A 80 7.88 12.52 -5.43
C PHE A 80 6.65 13.39 -5.25
N THR A 81 5.50 12.86 -5.66
CA THR A 81 4.18 13.37 -5.30
C THR A 81 3.54 12.41 -4.29
N LEU A 82 2.62 12.91 -3.46
CA LEU A 82 1.86 12.02 -2.57
C LEU A 82 1.07 10.98 -3.34
N ALA A 83 0.50 11.35 -4.49
CA ALA A 83 -0.27 10.45 -5.35
C ALA A 83 0.60 9.31 -5.95
N ALA A 84 1.86 9.60 -6.31
CA ALA A 84 2.80 8.62 -6.84
C ALA A 84 3.40 7.68 -5.78
N GLY A 85 2.96 7.78 -4.51
CA GLY A 85 3.55 7.05 -3.40
C GLY A 85 3.61 5.53 -3.59
N ALA A 86 2.56 4.93 -4.17
CA ALA A 86 2.55 3.49 -4.44
C ALA A 86 3.56 3.09 -5.53
N GLU A 87 3.62 3.85 -6.62
CA GLU A 87 4.56 3.60 -7.72
C GLU A 87 6.02 3.78 -7.25
N ALA A 88 6.29 4.88 -6.52
CA ALA A 88 7.58 5.18 -5.91
C ALA A 88 8.05 4.05 -4.98
N LEU A 89 7.13 3.45 -4.22
CA LEU A 89 7.42 2.35 -3.32
C LEU A 89 7.87 1.10 -4.08
N ILE A 90 7.19 0.74 -5.17
CA ILE A 90 7.54 -0.44 -5.99
C ILE A 90 8.93 -0.29 -6.62
N VAL A 91 9.26 0.89 -7.14
CA VAL A 91 10.58 1.14 -7.77
C VAL A 91 11.66 1.50 -6.75
N LYS A 92 11.33 1.58 -5.45
CA LYS A 92 12.22 1.95 -4.35
C LYS A 92 12.81 3.36 -4.49
N ALA A 93 12.06 4.26 -5.12
CA ALA A 93 12.38 5.67 -5.13
C ALA A 93 12.15 6.23 -3.72
N THR A 94 13.09 7.03 -3.21
CA THR A 94 12.99 7.60 -1.86
C THR A 94 13.44 9.05 -1.83
N GLY A 95 12.69 9.87 -1.10
CA GLY A 95 13.00 11.28 -0.87
C GLY A 95 12.40 11.74 0.46
N THR A 96 12.84 12.86 1.01
CA THR A 96 12.23 13.42 2.23
C THR A 96 11.21 14.51 1.94
N LYS A 97 11.25 15.09 0.73
CA LYS A 97 10.32 16.11 0.25
C LYS A 97 9.37 15.53 -0.79
N VAL A 98 8.11 15.94 -0.75
CA VAL A 98 7.10 15.57 -1.75
C VAL A 98 6.15 16.73 -2.04
N LEU A 99 5.47 16.63 -3.18
CA LEU A 99 4.35 17.50 -3.53
C LEU A 99 3.02 16.94 -3.03
N ASP A 100 2.25 17.79 -2.35
CA ASP A 100 0.89 17.54 -1.90
C ASP A 100 -0.08 18.42 -2.68
N TYR A 101 -0.79 17.80 -3.63
CA TYR A 101 -1.80 18.46 -4.45
C TYR A 101 -3.17 18.56 -3.76
N SER A 102 -3.37 17.90 -2.61
CA SER A 102 -4.59 18.06 -1.81
C SER A 102 -4.62 19.41 -1.08
N LYS A 103 -3.45 20.07 -0.97
CA LYS A 103 -3.27 21.39 -0.36
C LYS A 103 -2.72 22.35 -1.41
N ILE A 104 -3.51 23.35 -1.75
CA ILE A 104 -3.17 24.34 -2.77
C ILE A 104 -2.82 25.67 -2.09
N CYS A 105 -1.71 26.26 -2.51
CA CYS A 105 -1.28 27.60 -2.14
C CYS A 105 -2.18 28.67 -2.77
N ASP A 106 -2.14 29.89 -2.24
CA ASP A 106 -2.94 31.01 -2.77
C ASP A 106 -2.68 31.32 -4.26
N ASN A 107 -1.50 30.95 -4.76
CA ASN A 107 -1.09 31.09 -6.16
C ASN A 107 -1.50 29.90 -7.05
N GLY A 108 -2.24 28.91 -6.53
CA GLY A 108 -2.68 27.73 -7.28
C GLY A 108 -1.66 26.60 -7.37
N LEU A 109 -0.48 26.72 -6.76
CA LEU A 109 0.54 25.67 -6.75
C LEU A 109 0.30 24.65 -5.62
N PRO A 110 0.73 23.39 -5.77
CA PRO A 110 0.71 22.41 -4.67
C PRO A 110 1.67 22.84 -3.55
N GLN A 111 1.44 22.31 -2.34
CA GLN A 111 2.39 22.49 -1.24
C GLN A 111 3.52 21.46 -1.28
N VAL A 112 4.71 21.87 -0.88
CA VAL A 112 5.81 20.96 -0.55
C VAL A 112 5.70 20.59 0.92
N VAL A 113 5.84 19.30 1.23
CA VAL A 113 5.93 18.79 2.61
C VAL A 113 7.21 17.98 2.78
N GLU A 114 7.86 18.13 3.93
CA GLU A 114 9.04 17.34 4.30
C GLU A 114 8.72 16.41 5.46
N PHE A 115 9.24 15.18 5.41
CA PHE A 115 9.03 14.13 6.41
C PHE A 115 10.29 13.83 7.22
N GLU A 116 10.10 13.31 8.43
CA GLU A 116 11.18 12.84 9.31
C GLU A 116 11.87 11.59 8.75
N GLY A 117 11.11 10.72 8.06
CA GLY A 117 11.61 9.54 7.37
C GLY A 117 11.58 9.68 5.84
N PRO A 118 12.19 8.72 5.11
CA PRO A 118 12.09 8.68 3.66
C PRO A 118 10.66 8.37 3.21
N PHE A 119 10.05 9.20 2.38
CA PHE A 119 8.84 8.88 1.63
C PHE A 119 9.18 8.03 0.39
N PRO A 120 8.34 7.05 0.00
CA PRO A 120 7.11 6.57 0.64
C PRO A 120 7.34 5.47 1.70
N GLU A 121 8.60 5.12 1.97
CA GLU A 121 9.00 4.04 2.87
C GLU A 121 8.51 4.25 4.32
N GLY A 122 8.48 5.50 4.78
CA GLY A 122 8.23 5.88 6.16
C GLY A 122 9.42 5.66 7.09
N LEU A 123 9.34 6.27 8.27
CA LEU A 123 10.23 6.01 9.39
C LEU A 123 9.88 4.64 10.01
N PRO A 124 10.80 3.66 10.03
CA PRO A 124 10.57 2.40 10.73
C PRO A 124 10.62 2.61 12.24
N VAL A 125 9.57 2.17 12.94
CA VAL A 125 9.38 2.28 14.37
C VAL A 125 9.23 0.88 14.95
N CYS A 126 10.21 0.45 15.71
CA CYS A 126 10.20 -0.87 16.32
C CYS A 126 9.23 -0.93 17.50
N VAL A 127 8.51 -2.05 17.64
CA VAL A 127 7.55 -2.27 18.73
C VAL A 127 7.73 -3.65 19.35
N ASP A 128 7.45 -3.74 20.66
CA ASP A 128 7.34 -5.01 21.36
C ASP A 128 5.90 -5.53 21.27
N CYS A 129 5.68 -6.47 20.35
CA CYS A 129 4.40 -7.11 20.12
C CYS A 129 3.94 -8.05 21.24
N SER A 130 4.78 -8.33 22.23
CA SER A 130 4.51 -9.32 23.29
C SER A 130 4.18 -8.71 24.64
N ALA A 131 4.45 -7.42 24.87
CA ALA A 131 4.33 -6.84 26.21
C ALA A 131 3.93 -5.36 26.32
N ARG A 132 4.01 -4.52 25.28
CA ARG A 132 3.96 -3.05 25.47
C ARG A 132 3.18 -2.21 24.46
N VAL A 133 2.60 -2.79 23.42
CA VAL A 133 1.57 -2.08 22.65
C VAL A 133 0.26 -2.16 23.48
N PRO A 134 -0.38 -1.03 23.84
CA PRO A 134 -1.65 -1.07 24.57
C PRO A 134 -2.66 -1.95 23.82
N ASP A 135 -3.40 -2.79 24.52
CA ASP A 135 -4.45 -3.62 23.91
C ASP A 135 -5.40 -2.72 23.08
N GLY A 136 -5.41 -2.92 21.76
CA GLY A 136 -6.24 -2.17 20.82
C GLY A 136 -5.62 -0.88 20.23
N ALA A 137 -4.35 -0.58 20.48
CA ALA A 137 -3.66 0.51 19.79
C ALA A 137 -3.44 0.17 18.30
N SER A 138 -3.78 1.12 17.44
CA SER A 138 -3.51 1.08 15.99
C SER A 138 -2.05 1.43 15.68
N ALA A 139 -1.56 1.15 14.47
CA ALA A 139 -0.28 1.69 14.04
C ALA A 139 -0.28 3.21 13.97
N LEU A 140 -1.43 3.84 13.70
CA LEU A 140 -1.51 5.29 13.78
C LEU A 140 -1.18 5.78 15.19
N ASP A 141 -1.68 5.11 16.24
CA ASP A 141 -1.35 5.45 17.63
C ASP A 141 0.14 5.30 17.92
N VAL A 142 0.78 4.24 17.39
CA VAL A 142 2.24 4.04 17.49
C VAL A 142 3.00 5.17 16.81
N CYS A 143 2.56 5.56 15.60
CA CYS A 143 3.20 6.65 14.87
C CYS A 143 3.03 8.00 15.57
N ILE A 144 1.86 8.26 16.17
CA ILE A 144 1.63 9.47 16.95
C ILE A 144 2.56 9.48 18.17
N ALA A 145 2.67 8.38 18.92
CA ALA A 145 3.59 8.27 20.06
C ALA A 145 5.05 8.50 19.64
N GLN A 146 5.47 7.95 18.48
CA GLN A 146 6.79 8.22 17.94
C GLN A 146 6.99 9.70 17.58
N CYS A 147 5.98 10.35 17.01
CA CYS A 147 6.03 11.79 16.74
C CYS A 147 6.17 12.60 18.03
N GLU A 148 5.48 12.22 19.11
CA GLU A 148 5.58 12.89 20.40
C GLU A 148 6.99 12.80 20.97
N ASP A 149 7.62 11.63 20.86
CA ASP A 149 9.00 11.40 21.30
C ASP A 149 10.04 12.17 20.47
N LEU A 150 9.78 12.40 19.17
CA LEU A 150 10.61 13.26 18.32
C LEU A 150 10.41 14.75 18.65
N THR A 151 9.17 15.15 18.91
CA THR A 151 8.80 16.56 19.12
C THR A 151 9.18 17.05 20.52
N ALA A 152 9.01 16.21 21.54
CA ALA A 152 9.27 16.54 22.94
C ALA A 152 9.97 15.39 23.70
N PRO A 153 11.25 15.12 23.39
CA PRO A 153 11.99 14.00 24.00
C PRO A 153 11.96 14.05 25.54
N GLY A 154 11.60 12.92 26.17
CA GLY A 154 11.57 12.78 27.63
C GLY A 154 10.32 13.33 28.32
N VAL A 155 9.33 13.83 27.59
CA VAL A 155 8.06 14.29 28.15
C VAL A 155 7.03 13.16 28.09
N VAL A 156 6.79 12.52 29.24
CA VAL A 156 5.87 11.37 29.36
C VAL A 156 4.87 11.58 30.52
N PRO A 157 3.55 11.56 30.28
CA PRO A 157 2.93 11.54 28.96
C PRO A 157 3.15 12.87 28.22
N ALA A 158 3.07 12.83 26.90
CA ALA A 158 3.08 14.03 26.07
C ALA A 158 2.00 15.04 26.50
N THR A 159 2.26 16.33 26.23
CA THR A 159 1.25 17.36 26.51
C THR A 159 0.10 17.27 25.51
N ALA A 160 -1.09 17.74 25.89
CA ALA A 160 -2.24 17.77 24.98
C ALA A 160 -1.97 18.57 23.69
N ILE A 161 -1.08 19.56 23.74
CA ILE A 161 -0.66 20.34 22.57
C ILE A 161 0.21 19.48 21.65
N THR A 162 1.20 18.77 22.21
CA THR A 162 2.08 17.86 21.46
C THR A 162 1.28 16.73 20.81
N PHE A 163 0.35 16.12 21.55
CA PHE A 163 -0.53 15.09 21.02
C PHE A 163 -1.35 15.61 19.83
N ALA A 164 -2.03 16.75 19.99
CA ALA A 164 -2.87 17.32 18.94
C ALA A 164 -2.07 17.71 17.70
N ASP A 165 -0.86 18.23 17.89
CA ASP A 165 0.08 18.56 16.82
C ASP A 165 0.52 17.30 16.06
N CYS A 166 0.97 16.28 16.79
CA CYS A 166 1.38 14.99 16.22
C CYS A 166 0.25 14.23 15.51
N ALA A 167 -0.96 14.24 16.07
CA ALA A 167 -2.13 13.62 15.45
C ALA A 167 -2.50 14.25 14.10
N ASN A 168 -2.17 15.53 13.86
CA ASN A 168 -2.46 16.21 12.60
C ASN A 168 -1.40 15.99 11.52
N ARG A 169 -0.16 15.65 11.89
CA ARG A 169 0.98 15.55 10.96
C ARG A 169 1.47 14.13 10.72
N THR A 170 0.76 13.16 11.27
CA THR A 170 1.18 11.76 11.28
C THR A 170 0.15 10.90 10.58
N SER A 171 0.63 10.05 9.69
CA SER A 171 -0.14 8.94 9.12
C SER A 171 0.70 7.67 9.13
N VAL A 172 0.04 6.55 8.86
CA VAL A 172 0.74 5.31 8.51
C VAL A 172 1.37 5.50 7.12
N ALA A 173 2.57 4.94 6.89
CA ALA A 173 3.26 5.05 5.61
C ALA A 173 2.50 4.35 4.48
N VAL A 174 2.81 4.72 3.23
CA VAL A 174 2.11 4.22 2.05
C VAL A 174 2.06 2.69 2.05
N ASN A 175 0.85 2.15 1.88
CA ASN A 175 0.55 0.72 1.80
C ASN A 175 1.01 -0.09 3.03
N ALA A 176 1.22 0.53 4.19
CA ALA A 176 1.46 -0.21 5.44
C ALA A 176 0.13 -0.70 6.02
N LEU A 177 -0.09 -2.01 5.91
CA LEU A 177 -1.31 -2.68 6.33
C LEU A 177 -1.36 -2.90 7.85
N GLU A 178 -2.52 -2.59 8.43
CA GLU A 178 -2.97 -3.04 9.75
C GLU A 178 -3.46 -4.50 9.67
N PRO A 179 -3.19 -5.39 10.66
CA PRO A 179 -2.39 -5.24 11.87
C PRO A 179 -1.00 -5.91 11.75
N THR A 180 -0.44 -6.00 10.54
CA THR A 180 0.80 -6.76 10.26
C THR A 180 2.07 -6.07 10.76
N PHE A 181 2.09 -5.64 12.01
CA PHE A 181 3.25 -5.02 12.64
C PHE A 181 4.17 -6.06 13.29
N CYS A 182 3.73 -7.30 13.52
CA CYS A 182 4.43 -8.30 14.35
C CYS A 182 5.11 -9.43 13.57
N SER A 183 5.87 -9.09 12.54
CA SER A 183 6.50 -10.05 11.61
C SER A 183 8.02 -10.20 11.76
N GLY A 184 8.59 -9.84 12.91
CA GLY A 184 10.01 -10.07 13.23
C GLY A 184 11.00 -9.08 12.61
N ALA A 185 10.53 -7.98 12.02
CA ALA A 185 11.37 -7.02 11.29
C ALA A 185 12.43 -6.34 12.16
N CYS A 186 12.16 -6.14 13.45
CA CYS A 186 13.08 -5.54 14.41
C CYS A 186 13.78 -6.56 15.32
N SER A 187 13.66 -7.87 15.04
CA SER A 187 14.35 -8.91 15.82
C SER A 187 15.80 -9.11 15.36
N ASP A 188 16.68 -9.49 16.30
CA ASP A 188 18.11 -9.80 16.04
C ASP A 188 18.35 -10.86 14.95
N ALA A 189 17.30 -11.60 14.55
CA ALA A 189 17.35 -12.63 13.51
C ALA A 189 17.34 -12.08 12.08
N GLY A 190 17.01 -10.80 11.85
CA GLY A 190 17.27 -9.99 10.65
C GLY A 190 16.92 -10.51 9.24
N ALA A 191 16.48 -11.75 9.04
CA ALA A 191 16.70 -12.47 7.77
C ALA A 191 15.43 -12.96 7.03
N ALA A 192 14.22 -12.57 7.45
CA ALA A 192 13.00 -13.06 6.79
C ALA A 192 11.86 -12.03 6.62
N PHE A 193 12.10 -10.74 6.85
CA PHE A 193 11.04 -9.74 6.64
C PHE A 193 10.83 -9.50 5.14
N VAL A 194 9.78 -10.12 4.59
CA VAL A 194 9.30 -9.80 3.25
C VAL A 194 8.52 -8.50 3.33
N TYR A 195 9.06 -7.46 2.71
CA TYR A 195 8.42 -6.16 2.64
C TYR A 195 7.25 -6.21 1.65
N GLN A 196 6.09 -6.64 2.14
CA GLN A 196 4.90 -6.86 1.31
C GLN A 196 4.41 -5.61 0.57
N ARG A 197 4.72 -4.41 1.09
CA ARG A 197 4.29 -3.15 0.49
C ARG A 197 4.98 -2.82 -0.84
N ARG A 198 6.11 -3.49 -1.13
CA ARG A 198 6.86 -3.40 -2.40
C ARG A 198 6.41 -4.45 -3.42
N ILE A 199 5.41 -5.28 -3.09
CA ILE A 199 4.88 -6.29 -3.98
C ILE A 199 3.59 -5.73 -4.58
N PRO A 200 3.51 -5.58 -5.92
CA PRO A 200 2.26 -5.20 -6.59
C PRO A 200 1.13 -6.17 -6.24
N ASP A 201 -0.08 -5.67 -6.08
CA ASP A 201 -1.21 -6.49 -5.66
C ASP A 201 -1.67 -7.37 -6.84
N PRO A 202 -1.67 -8.71 -6.70
CA PRO A 202 -2.25 -9.59 -7.70
C PRO A 202 -3.73 -9.27 -7.91
N VAL A 203 -4.17 -9.08 -9.16
CA VAL A 203 -5.59 -8.84 -9.42
C VAL A 203 -6.42 -10.05 -9.00
N VAL A 204 -7.40 -9.81 -8.14
CA VAL A 204 -8.41 -10.80 -7.75
C VAL A 204 -9.61 -10.63 -8.67
N TRP A 205 -9.81 -11.59 -9.57
CA TRP A 205 -10.89 -11.58 -10.55
C TRP A 205 -12.26 -11.86 -9.92
N LYS A 206 -13.28 -11.18 -10.41
CA LYS A 206 -14.70 -11.44 -10.17
C LYS A 206 -15.42 -11.59 -11.51
N ASN A 207 -16.69 -11.98 -11.45
CA ASN A 207 -17.59 -12.11 -12.60
C ASN A 207 -16.99 -12.86 -13.80
N GLN A 208 -16.19 -13.90 -13.53
CA GLN A 208 -15.54 -14.70 -14.56
C GLN A 208 -16.58 -15.39 -15.44
N VAL A 209 -16.52 -15.14 -16.75
CA VAL A 209 -17.33 -15.82 -17.77
C VAL A 209 -16.41 -16.37 -18.85
N GLY A 210 -16.48 -17.67 -19.11
CA GLY A 210 -15.67 -18.32 -20.17
C GLY A 210 -14.15 -18.33 -19.96
N VAL A 211 -13.69 -17.86 -18.80
CA VAL A 211 -12.28 -17.80 -18.39
C VAL A 211 -12.03 -18.61 -17.12
N ASP A 212 -10.79 -19.01 -16.92
CA ASP A 212 -10.28 -19.70 -15.73
C ASP A 212 -9.00 -19.00 -15.25
N ASP A 213 -8.89 -18.81 -13.94
CA ASP A 213 -7.70 -18.23 -13.29
C ASP A 213 -6.66 -19.30 -12.90
N GLY A 214 -6.96 -20.59 -13.15
CA GLY A 214 -6.06 -21.69 -12.86
C GLY A 214 -5.83 -21.92 -11.37
N GLY A 215 -6.72 -21.42 -10.51
CA GLY A 215 -6.63 -21.52 -9.06
C GLY A 215 -5.64 -20.54 -8.42
N GLY A 216 -5.16 -19.53 -9.16
CA GLY A 216 -4.28 -18.47 -8.66
C GLY A 216 -4.80 -17.08 -9.01
N SER A 217 -4.67 -16.11 -8.11
CA SER A 217 -4.95 -14.69 -8.41
C SER A 217 -3.87 -14.13 -9.35
N SER A 218 -4.24 -13.23 -10.26
CA SER A 218 -3.41 -12.60 -11.33
C SER A 218 -3.22 -13.30 -12.68
N THR A 219 -3.68 -14.52 -12.91
CA THR A 219 -3.69 -15.10 -14.28
C THR A 219 -5.12 -15.28 -14.75
N LEU A 220 -5.37 -15.12 -16.04
CA LEU A 220 -6.68 -15.34 -16.62
C LEU A 220 -6.54 -15.93 -18.02
N THR A 221 -7.17 -17.07 -18.25
CA THR A 221 -7.09 -17.81 -19.51
C THR A 221 -8.48 -18.12 -20.04
N ARG A 222 -8.74 -17.86 -21.32
CA ARG A 222 -9.95 -18.37 -21.96
C ARG A 222 -9.89 -19.89 -22.07
N SER A 223 -10.73 -20.58 -21.32
CA SER A 223 -10.68 -22.04 -21.18
C SER A 223 -11.47 -22.78 -22.27
N ALA A 224 -12.57 -22.20 -22.73
CA ALA A 224 -13.48 -22.79 -23.71
C ALA A 224 -13.22 -22.33 -25.14
N ASP A 225 -13.53 -23.21 -26.09
CA ASP A 225 -13.57 -22.89 -27.52
C ASP A 225 -14.55 -21.73 -27.81
N ASN A 226 -14.29 -20.96 -28.86
CA ASN A 226 -15.12 -19.82 -29.27
C ASN A 226 -15.71 -20.01 -30.68
N PRO A 227 -16.76 -20.83 -30.82
CA PRO A 227 -17.37 -21.07 -32.13
C PRO A 227 -18.12 -19.86 -32.68
N THR A 228 -18.44 -18.86 -31.84
CA THR A 228 -19.17 -17.66 -32.25
C THR A 228 -18.25 -16.57 -32.78
N HIS A 229 -16.93 -16.67 -32.52
CA HIS A 229 -15.94 -15.63 -32.79
C HIS A 229 -16.36 -14.26 -32.23
N MET A 230 -16.98 -14.26 -31.05
CA MET A 230 -17.39 -13.06 -30.32
C MET A 230 -16.57 -12.87 -29.04
N PHE A 231 -16.45 -11.63 -28.59
CA PHE A 231 -15.90 -11.33 -27.26
C PHE A 231 -16.94 -11.66 -26.18
N ASP A 232 -17.03 -12.95 -25.84
CA ASP A 232 -18.02 -13.50 -24.90
C ASP A 232 -17.38 -14.12 -23.65
N ALA A 233 -16.09 -13.89 -23.42
CA ALA A 233 -15.37 -14.32 -22.24
C ALA A 233 -14.52 -13.20 -21.64
N GLY A 234 -14.41 -13.15 -20.31
CA GLY A 234 -13.80 -12.03 -19.60
C GLY A 234 -14.03 -12.08 -18.09
N ALA A 235 -13.47 -11.10 -17.40
CA ALA A 235 -13.61 -10.88 -15.96
C ALA A 235 -13.17 -9.45 -15.59
N ASP A 236 -13.74 -8.92 -14.50
CA ASP A 236 -13.37 -7.65 -13.91
C ASP A 236 -12.72 -7.85 -12.52
N SER A 237 -12.00 -6.83 -12.02
CA SER A 237 -11.35 -6.90 -10.72
C SER A 237 -12.32 -6.68 -9.57
N GLY A 238 -12.11 -7.42 -8.49
CA GLY A 238 -12.78 -7.18 -7.22
C GLY A 238 -12.43 -5.84 -6.59
N ASP A 239 -11.21 -5.38 -6.82
CA ASP A 239 -10.64 -4.10 -6.39
C ASP A 239 -10.98 -2.97 -7.37
N THR A 240 -11.02 -1.74 -6.86
CA THR A 240 -11.29 -0.50 -7.61
C THR A 240 -10.21 0.52 -7.32
N VAL A 241 -9.76 1.30 -8.29
CA VAL A 241 -9.05 2.56 -8.02
C VAL A 241 -10.11 3.65 -7.80
N ASP A 242 -10.13 4.32 -6.65
CA ASP A 242 -11.12 5.36 -6.33
C ASP A 242 -10.59 6.47 -5.40
N THR A 243 -11.09 7.70 -5.56
CA THR A 243 -10.77 8.90 -4.78
C THR A 243 -11.12 8.86 -3.30
N VAL A 244 -12.04 7.96 -2.88
CA VAL A 244 -12.49 7.89 -1.48
C VAL A 244 -11.60 7.01 -0.63
N ASN A 245 -11.16 5.87 -1.17
CA ASN A 245 -10.35 4.89 -0.44
C ASN A 245 -8.85 5.08 -0.69
N ASP A 246 -8.49 5.65 -1.85
CA ASP A 246 -7.13 5.81 -2.28
C ASP A 246 -6.86 7.34 -2.30
N THR A 247 -6.20 7.88 -1.26
CA THR A 247 -5.89 9.32 -1.18
C THR A 247 -4.69 9.64 -2.07
N GLY A 248 -4.95 10.15 -3.28
CA GLY A 248 -3.95 10.45 -4.32
C GLY A 248 -3.72 9.25 -5.23
N ASN A 249 -4.23 9.33 -6.47
CA ASN A 249 -4.55 8.13 -7.26
C ASN A 249 -3.71 7.90 -8.50
N ASP A 250 -2.39 8.06 -8.35
CA ASP A 250 -1.52 7.46 -9.35
C ASP A 250 -1.56 5.95 -9.14
N ALA A 251 -1.95 5.26 -10.21
CA ALA A 251 -2.17 3.83 -10.19
C ALA A 251 -1.87 3.25 -11.56
N TYR A 252 -1.54 1.96 -11.60
CA TYR A 252 -1.42 1.29 -12.88
C TYR A 252 -1.83 -0.17 -12.80
N VAL A 253 -2.33 -0.69 -13.92
CA VAL A 253 -2.39 -2.12 -14.15
C VAL A 253 -1.23 -2.53 -15.04
N GLU A 254 -0.53 -3.59 -14.65
CA GLU A 254 0.48 -4.24 -15.47
C GLU A 254 0.07 -5.69 -15.73
N PHE A 255 0.24 -6.15 -16.97
CA PHE A 255 -0.01 -7.54 -17.34
C PHE A 255 1.02 -8.04 -18.35
N THR A 256 1.22 -9.36 -18.36
CA THR A 256 2.07 -10.06 -19.32
C THR A 256 1.23 -10.64 -20.44
N ALA A 257 1.70 -10.50 -21.67
CA ALA A 257 1.12 -11.08 -22.88
C ALA A 257 1.35 -12.61 -22.95
N SER A 258 1.00 -13.35 -21.89
CA SER A 258 1.26 -14.79 -21.74
C SER A 258 0.44 -15.66 -22.70
N GLY A 259 0.86 -16.92 -22.84
CA GLY A 259 0.18 -17.88 -23.71
C GLY A 259 0.43 -17.66 -25.21
N PRO A 260 -0.37 -18.33 -26.08
CA PRO A 260 -0.27 -18.17 -27.53
C PRO A 260 -0.70 -16.78 -28.00
N ALA A 261 -0.36 -16.47 -29.25
CA ALA A 261 -0.89 -15.29 -29.92
C ALA A 261 -2.40 -15.47 -30.16
N ALA A 262 -3.20 -14.81 -29.35
CA ALA A 262 -4.66 -14.84 -29.32
C ALA A 262 -5.16 -13.44 -28.99
N THR A 263 -6.27 -13.05 -29.61
CA THR A 263 -6.91 -11.76 -29.41
C THR A 263 -7.54 -11.66 -28.03
N ARG A 264 -7.06 -10.70 -27.25
CA ARG A 264 -7.51 -10.42 -25.90
C ARG A 264 -7.27 -8.97 -25.55
N VAL A 265 -8.14 -8.44 -24.71
CA VAL A 265 -8.20 -7.03 -24.33
C VAL A 265 -8.11 -6.95 -22.82
N ALA A 266 -7.31 -6.02 -22.33
CA ALA A 266 -7.18 -5.74 -20.90
C ALA A 266 -7.03 -4.24 -20.67
N GLY A 267 -7.63 -3.74 -19.61
CA GLY A 267 -7.40 -2.38 -19.17
C GLY A 267 -8.33 -1.92 -18.06
N PHE A 268 -8.80 -0.69 -18.13
CA PHE A 268 -9.69 -0.09 -17.13
C PHE A 268 -11.09 0.18 -17.66
N SER A 269 -12.09 -0.17 -16.85
CA SER A 269 -13.50 0.18 -17.04
C SER A 269 -13.95 1.17 -15.96
N GLU A 270 -14.72 2.18 -16.37
CA GLU A 270 -15.30 3.18 -15.48
C GLU A 270 -16.57 2.62 -14.81
N GLY A 271 -16.74 2.86 -13.51
CA GLY A 271 -17.99 2.57 -12.79
C GLY A 271 -17.99 1.28 -11.95
N PRO A 272 -19.18 0.77 -11.57
CA PRO A 272 -19.32 -0.17 -10.46
C PRO A 272 -18.86 -1.62 -10.76
N GLY A 273 -18.63 -1.99 -12.02
CA GLY A 273 -18.27 -3.35 -12.45
C GLY A 273 -18.96 -3.73 -13.74
N ASP A 274 -18.32 -4.60 -14.53
CA ASP A 274 -18.86 -5.04 -15.82
C ASP A 274 -19.97 -6.11 -15.60
N THR A 275 -21.02 -6.02 -16.40
CA THR A 275 -22.12 -7.01 -16.46
C THR A 275 -22.09 -7.84 -17.74
N ASN A 276 -21.09 -7.59 -18.56
CA ASN A 276 -20.89 -8.04 -19.92
C ASN A 276 -19.41 -8.50 -20.03
N THR A 277 -19.05 -9.18 -21.12
CA THR A 277 -17.66 -9.56 -21.41
C THR A 277 -17.15 -8.97 -22.71
N ASP A 278 -17.91 -8.07 -23.32
CA ASP A 278 -17.58 -7.41 -24.57
C ASP A 278 -16.58 -6.28 -24.36
N TYR A 279 -15.48 -6.29 -25.12
CA TYR A 279 -14.42 -5.29 -25.05
C TYR A 279 -14.90 -3.83 -25.25
N HIS A 280 -16.07 -3.60 -25.85
CA HIS A 280 -16.63 -2.25 -25.98
C HIS A 280 -16.99 -1.61 -24.65
N GLN A 281 -17.14 -2.40 -23.57
CA GLN A 281 -17.36 -1.87 -22.22
C GLN A 281 -16.06 -1.39 -21.56
N ILE A 282 -14.90 -1.80 -22.07
CA ILE A 282 -13.61 -1.41 -21.51
C ILE A 282 -13.26 0.00 -22.00
N ASN A 283 -13.25 0.96 -21.08
CA ASN A 283 -13.09 2.38 -21.40
C ASN A 283 -11.68 2.71 -21.90
N PHE A 284 -10.65 2.06 -21.35
CA PHE A 284 -9.25 2.30 -21.69
C PHE A 284 -8.50 0.98 -21.74
N ALA A 285 -8.15 0.50 -22.95
CA ALA A 285 -7.69 -0.87 -23.11
C ALA A 285 -6.54 -1.01 -24.09
N ILE A 286 -5.72 -2.03 -23.84
CA ILE A 286 -4.77 -2.57 -24.81
C ILE A 286 -5.35 -3.89 -25.34
N SER A 287 -5.46 -3.99 -26.65
CA SER A 287 -5.81 -5.22 -27.35
C SER A 287 -4.54 -5.87 -27.88
N LEU A 288 -4.23 -7.08 -27.39
CA LEU A 288 -3.21 -7.96 -27.94
C LEU A 288 -3.86 -8.81 -29.01
N PHE A 289 -3.51 -8.62 -30.27
CA PHE A 289 -4.13 -9.31 -31.41
C PHE A 289 -3.44 -10.65 -31.74
N SER A 290 -4.18 -11.60 -32.30
CA SER A 290 -3.66 -12.96 -32.60
C SER A 290 -2.53 -13.00 -33.62
N GLU A 291 -2.33 -11.95 -34.42
CA GLU A 291 -1.18 -11.81 -35.32
C GLU A 291 0.10 -11.31 -34.63
N GLY A 292 0.05 -10.99 -33.33
CA GLY A 292 1.19 -10.52 -32.56
C GLY A 292 1.40 -9.01 -32.58
N CYS A 293 0.39 -8.23 -32.97
CA CYS A 293 0.37 -6.77 -32.82
C CYS A 293 -0.50 -6.31 -31.65
N TYR A 294 -0.19 -5.15 -31.10
CA TYR A 294 -1.00 -4.54 -30.04
C TYR A 294 -1.58 -3.20 -30.46
N TYR A 295 -2.80 -2.95 -30.00
CA TYR A 295 -3.62 -1.80 -30.33
C TYR A 295 -4.16 -1.16 -29.05
N VAL A 296 -4.56 0.11 -29.14
CA VAL A 296 -5.31 0.79 -28.07
C VAL A 296 -6.76 0.90 -28.49
N PHE A 297 -7.66 0.56 -27.57
CA PHE A 297 -9.09 0.76 -27.70
C PHE A 297 -9.58 1.64 -26.56
N GLU A 298 -10.32 2.68 -26.88
CA GLU A 298 -10.94 3.58 -25.92
C GLU A 298 -12.44 3.62 -26.16
N LYS A 299 -13.24 3.22 -25.16
CA LYS A 299 -14.71 3.13 -25.23
C LYS A 299 -15.19 2.37 -26.48
N GLY A 300 -14.50 1.26 -26.78
CA GLY A 300 -14.76 0.40 -27.95
C GLY A 300 -14.25 0.93 -29.29
N ALA A 301 -13.64 2.12 -29.36
CA ALA A 301 -13.08 2.67 -30.59
C ALA A 301 -11.56 2.45 -30.65
N GLN A 302 -11.06 1.98 -31.79
CA GLN A 302 -9.62 1.84 -32.00
C GLN A 302 -8.95 3.21 -32.12
N VAL A 303 -7.90 3.44 -31.34
CA VAL A 303 -6.95 4.54 -31.55
C VAL A 303 -5.95 4.10 -32.61
N ILE A 304 -5.78 4.90 -33.66
CA ILE A 304 -4.90 4.57 -34.78
C ILE A 304 -3.43 4.84 -34.39
N GLY A 305 -2.68 3.76 -34.21
CA GLY A 305 -1.24 3.79 -34.02
C GLY A 305 -0.44 4.12 -35.29
N PRO A 306 0.87 4.36 -35.16
CA PRO A 306 1.72 4.83 -36.26
C PRO A 306 2.15 3.72 -37.24
N TYR A 307 1.88 2.45 -36.93
CA TYR A 307 2.36 1.31 -37.71
C TYR A 307 1.22 0.52 -38.38
N ASN A 308 1.60 -0.33 -39.33
CA ASN A 308 0.70 -1.25 -40.06
C ASN A 308 1.41 -2.60 -40.25
N ASN A 309 1.85 -3.19 -39.14
CA ASN A 309 2.60 -4.44 -39.11
C ASN A 309 1.69 -5.67 -39.28
N CYS A 310 0.42 -5.56 -38.88
CA CYS A 310 -0.58 -6.63 -38.96
C CYS A 310 -1.71 -6.28 -39.95
N SER A 311 -2.61 -7.24 -40.20
CA SER A 311 -3.70 -7.11 -41.16
C SER A 311 -4.67 -5.96 -40.84
N ALA A 312 -4.91 -5.70 -39.55
CA ALA A 312 -5.59 -4.50 -39.09
C ALA A 312 -4.61 -3.31 -39.02
N SER A 313 -4.95 -2.23 -39.72
CA SER A 313 -4.14 -1.00 -39.74
C SER A 313 -4.11 -0.29 -38.38
N GLY A 314 -3.06 0.48 -38.11
CA GLY A 314 -2.98 1.36 -36.95
C GLY A 314 -2.57 0.67 -35.66
N ASP A 315 -1.59 -0.24 -35.73
CA ASP A 315 -0.99 -0.84 -34.54
C ASP A 315 0.07 0.08 -33.90
N PHE A 316 0.35 -0.16 -32.62
CA PHE A 316 1.41 0.52 -31.87
C PHE A 316 2.72 -0.29 -31.85
N GLY A 317 2.71 -1.49 -32.42
CA GLY A 317 3.87 -2.34 -32.60
C GLY A 317 3.53 -3.83 -32.41
N THR A 318 4.58 -4.63 -32.25
CA THR A 318 4.47 -6.09 -32.06
C THR A 318 4.81 -6.52 -30.63
N PHE A 319 4.33 -7.70 -30.25
CA PHE A 319 4.57 -8.30 -28.94
C PHE A 319 4.94 -9.79 -29.02
N GLY A 320 5.72 -10.23 -28.04
CA GLY A 320 6.01 -11.64 -27.75
C GLY A 320 5.37 -12.09 -26.43
N SER A 321 5.43 -13.40 -26.16
CA SER A 321 4.69 -14.03 -25.05
C SER A 321 5.16 -13.65 -23.63
N THR A 322 6.25 -12.90 -23.51
CA THR A 322 6.82 -12.40 -22.25
C THR A 322 6.77 -10.89 -22.13
N ASP A 323 6.28 -10.21 -23.17
CA ASP A 323 6.17 -8.76 -23.15
C ASP A 323 5.12 -8.34 -22.13
N LYS A 324 5.42 -7.24 -21.46
CA LYS A 324 4.58 -6.66 -20.42
C LYS A 324 4.03 -5.33 -20.89
N PHE A 325 2.80 -5.07 -20.52
CA PHE A 325 2.09 -3.84 -20.85
C PHE A 325 1.58 -3.20 -19.57
N ARG A 326 1.61 -1.87 -19.56
CA ARG A 326 1.13 -1.05 -18.45
C ARG A 326 0.14 -0.03 -18.96
N ILE A 327 -0.95 0.14 -18.22
CA ILE A 327 -1.86 1.27 -18.36
C ILE A 327 -1.79 2.04 -17.05
N SER A 328 -1.29 3.26 -17.11
CA SER A 328 -1.08 4.14 -15.97
C SER A 328 -2.17 5.20 -15.91
N LEU A 329 -2.61 5.50 -14.69
CA LEU A 329 -3.53 6.55 -14.31
C LEU A 329 -2.72 7.57 -13.52
N LYS A 330 -2.72 8.83 -13.96
CA LYS A 330 -2.15 9.95 -13.22
C LYS A 330 -3.26 10.86 -12.73
N ASP A 331 -3.42 10.98 -11.43
CA ASP A 331 -4.52 11.73 -10.81
C ASP A 331 -4.45 13.21 -11.19
N LYS A 332 -5.59 13.78 -11.57
CA LYS A 332 -5.74 15.20 -11.86
C LYS A 332 -6.30 16.00 -10.68
N PHE A 333 -6.64 15.32 -9.58
CA PHE A 333 -7.21 15.92 -8.37
C PHE A 333 -8.56 16.64 -8.61
N ASP A 334 -9.27 16.28 -9.67
CA ASP A 334 -10.59 16.80 -10.05
C ASP A 334 -11.66 15.70 -10.18
N GLY A 335 -11.36 14.50 -9.69
CA GLY A 335 -12.18 13.30 -9.87
C GLY A 335 -11.88 12.54 -11.16
N THR A 336 -10.86 12.94 -11.91
CA THR A 336 -10.41 12.29 -13.14
C THR A 336 -8.92 11.95 -13.14
N ALA A 337 -8.51 11.11 -14.10
CA ALA A 337 -7.12 10.73 -14.31
C ALA A 337 -6.69 10.93 -15.76
N GLU A 338 -5.42 11.26 -15.98
CA GLU A 338 -4.77 11.06 -17.27
C GLU A 338 -4.42 9.60 -17.46
N VAL A 339 -4.68 9.05 -18.66
CA VAL A 339 -4.39 7.65 -18.98
C VAL A 339 -3.23 7.58 -19.96
N SER A 340 -2.23 6.75 -19.66
CA SER A 340 -1.12 6.49 -20.56
C SER A 340 -0.85 4.99 -20.71
N TYR A 341 -0.34 4.60 -21.87
CA TYR A 341 -0.15 3.21 -22.28
C TYR A 341 1.31 2.99 -22.62
N ALA A 342 1.92 1.99 -22.00
CA ALA A 342 3.33 1.70 -22.16
C ALA A 342 3.58 0.20 -22.36
N LYS A 343 4.62 -0.10 -23.14
CA LYS A 343 5.25 -1.42 -23.16
C LYS A 343 6.37 -1.38 -22.12
N VAL A 344 6.30 -2.25 -21.12
CA VAL A 344 7.22 -2.24 -19.98
C VAL A 344 8.58 -2.73 -20.46
N THR A 345 9.56 -1.84 -20.45
CA THR A 345 10.96 -2.13 -20.79
C THR A 345 11.85 -1.78 -19.59
N GLY A 346 13.16 -2.01 -19.68
CA GLY A 346 14.08 -1.94 -18.53
C GLY A 346 14.11 -0.62 -17.75
N SER A 347 13.64 0.50 -18.31
CA SER A 347 13.51 1.78 -17.58
C SER A 347 12.32 1.80 -16.62
N CYS A 348 11.26 1.03 -16.90
CA CYS A 348 10.05 0.98 -16.08
C CYS A 348 10.21 0.20 -14.77
N SER A 349 11.36 -0.48 -14.57
CA SER A 349 11.70 -1.17 -13.32
C SER A 349 12.58 -0.35 -12.38
N THR A 350 13.12 0.78 -12.85
CA THR A 350 14.00 1.65 -12.06
C THR A 350 13.44 3.05 -11.86
N ASN A 351 12.51 3.48 -12.72
CA ASN A 351 11.88 4.80 -12.65
C ASN A 351 10.35 4.64 -12.55
N ILE A 352 9.72 5.59 -11.89
CA ILE A 352 8.26 5.70 -11.76
C ILE A 352 7.64 5.85 -13.15
N GLU A 353 8.22 6.73 -13.98
CA GLU A 353 7.75 6.94 -15.34
C GLU A 353 8.15 5.79 -16.28
N CYS A 354 7.14 5.08 -16.78
CA CYS A 354 7.26 4.17 -17.89
C CYS A 354 6.90 4.93 -19.17
N MET A 355 7.88 5.16 -20.06
CA MET A 355 7.67 5.99 -21.25
C MET A 355 6.51 5.45 -22.10
N PRO A 356 5.42 6.22 -22.27
CA PRO A 356 4.24 5.73 -22.96
C PRO A 356 4.47 5.72 -24.48
N PHE A 357 3.90 4.71 -25.15
CA PHE A 357 3.74 4.75 -26.61
C PHE A 357 2.50 5.55 -27.02
N TYR A 358 1.57 5.79 -26.09
CA TYR A 358 0.37 6.59 -26.28
C TYR A 358 -0.12 7.17 -24.97
N THR A 359 -0.60 8.42 -25.00
CA THR A 359 -1.34 9.06 -23.89
C THR A 359 -2.72 9.43 -24.41
N SER A 360 -3.74 9.04 -23.66
CA SER A 360 -5.14 9.30 -23.98
C SER A 360 -5.42 10.80 -24.04
N LEU A 361 -6.28 11.20 -24.98
CA LEU A 361 -6.85 12.54 -25.03
C LEU A 361 -8.11 12.69 -24.16
N THR A 362 -8.66 11.56 -23.69
CA THR A 362 -9.87 11.50 -22.87
C THR A 362 -9.49 11.14 -21.43
N PRO A 363 -9.87 11.95 -20.43
CA PRO A 363 -9.63 11.59 -19.04
C PRO A 363 -10.50 10.40 -18.61
N ALA A 364 -9.97 9.59 -17.70
CA ALA A 364 -10.72 8.55 -17.02
C ALA A 364 -11.45 9.10 -15.79
N HIS A 365 -12.61 8.55 -15.47
CA HIS A 365 -13.41 8.94 -14.30
C HIS A 365 -13.40 7.83 -13.25
N TYR A 366 -13.10 8.19 -12.01
CA TYR A 366 -13.17 7.25 -10.89
C TYR A 366 -14.64 6.91 -10.52
N PRO A 367 -14.91 5.71 -9.98
CA PRO A 367 -13.98 4.61 -9.75
C PRO A 367 -13.65 3.82 -11.03
N LEU A 368 -12.46 3.21 -11.07
CA LEU A 368 -11.98 2.39 -12.18
C LEU A 368 -11.70 0.96 -11.70
N ARG A 369 -12.01 -0.04 -12.54
CA ARG A 369 -11.68 -1.46 -12.30
C ARG A 369 -10.84 -2.01 -13.41
N VAL A 370 -9.96 -2.97 -13.10
CA VAL A 370 -9.29 -3.75 -14.14
C VAL A 370 -10.31 -4.66 -14.80
N ASP A 371 -10.33 -4.68 -16.13
CA ASP A 371 -11.33 -5.40 -16.92
C ASP A 371 -10.67 -6.09 -18.11
N THR A 372 -11.27 -7.19 -18.55
CA THR A 372 -10.70 -8.07 -19.56
C THR A 372 -11.75 -8.69 -20.46
N SER A 373 -11.36 -8.92 -21.72
CA SER A 373 -12.21 -9.54 -22.72
C SER A 373 -11.38 -10.43 -23.65
N PHE A 374 -11.85 -11.62 -23.99
CA PHE A 374 -11.11 -12.63 -24.73
C PHE A 374 -11.91 -13.15 -25.93
N LEU A 375 -11.23 -13.28 -27.05
CA LEU A 375 -11.80 -13.84 -28.27
C LEU A 375 -11.39 -15.32 -28.44
N GLU A 376 -10.13 -15.63 -28.69
CA GLU A 376 -9.71 -16.99 -29.02
C GLU A 376 -9.34 -17.84 -27.78
N GLN A 377 -9.64 -19.14 -27.87
CA GLN A 377 -9.31 -20.11 -26.82
C GLN A 377 -7.81 -20.14 -26.53
N GLY A 378 -7.45 -20.27 -25.25
CA GLY A 378 -6.07 -20.31 -24.81
C GLY A 378 -5.41 -18.94 -24.72
N GLY A 379 -6.07 -17.86 -25.16
CA GLY A 379 -5.61 -16.50 -24.87
C GLY A 379 -5.47 -16.28 -23.37
N GLN A 380 -4.33 -15.75 -22.95
CA GLN A 380 -3.95 -15.65 -21.54
C GLN A 380 -3.35 -14.29 -21.19
N LEU A 381 -3.80 -13.74 -20.07
CA LEU A 381 -3.14 -12.64 -19.38
C LEU A 381 -2.44 -13.22 -18.17
N GLY A 382 -1.13 -12.99 -18.05
CA GLY A 382 -0.32 -13.53 -16.95
C GLY A 382 0.17 -12.43 -16.03
N ALA A 383 0.28 -12.74 -14.74
CA ALA A 383 0.82 -11.84 -13.72
C ALA A 383 0.19 -10.43 -13.77
N VAL A 384 -1.13 -10.38 -13.90
CA VAL A 384 -1.91 -9.15 -13.85
C VAL A 384 -1.88 -8.58 -12.44
N VAL A 385 -1.27 -7.43 -12.30
CA VAL A 385 -1.10 -6.75 -11.02
C VAL A 385 -1.66 -5.34 -11.08
N LEU A 386 -2.24 -4.90 -9.97
CA LEU A 386 -2.68 -3.54 -9.74
C LEU A 386 -1.73 -2.89 -8.72
N VAL A 387 -1.26 -1.70 -9.05
CA VAL A 387 -0.52 -0.84 -8.11
C VAL A 387 -1.34 0.41 -7.86
N ARG A 388 -1.59 0.69 -6.58
CA ARG A 388 -2.33 1.85 -6.08
C ARG A 388 -2.01 2.06 -4.60
N ILE A 389 -2.38 3.23 -4.07
CA ILE A 389 -2.48 3.46 -2.63
C ILE A 389 -3.70 2.67 -2.12
N ARG A 390 -3.60 2.09 -0.91
CA ARG A 390 -4.61 1.23 -0.27
C ARG A 390 -5.19 1.82 1.00
#